data_AF-A0A502CCN5-F1
#
_entry.id   AF-A0A502CCN5-F1
#
_cell.length_a   1.000
_cell.length_b   1.000
_cell.length_c   1.000
_cell.angle_alpha   90.00
_cell.angle_beta   90.00
_cell.angle_gamma   90.00
#
_symmetry.space_group_name_H-M   'P 1'
#
loop_
_entity.id
_entity.type
_entity.pdbx_description
1 polymer ?
#
loop_
_entity_poly.entity_id
_entity_poly.type
_entity_poly.pdbx_seq_one_letter_code
_entity_poly.pdbx_strand_id
1 'polypeptide(L)'
;MMRRWLPILLLPLATGGCVSTAASIVKAPFQVAGKAIDWTTTSQEESDRNYGRKMRKQEAKEGKARREAAKRCRQDPNDREACQYQGYRAGYGG
;
A
#
# COMPACT_ATOMS: atom_id res chain seq x y z
N MET A 1 -12.72 61.52 -20.82
CA MET A 1 -11.96 60.70 -21.80
C MET A 1 -11.64 59.28 -21.28
N MET A 2 -12.40 58.71 -20.34
CA MET A 2 -12.04 57.46 -19.63
C MET A 2 -13.08 56.34 -19.82
N ARG A 3 -13.73 56.26 -20.99
CA ARG A 3 -14.85 55.32 -21.24
C ARG A 3 -14.69 54.60 -22.58
N ARG A 4 -13.45 54.24 -22.94
CA ARG A 4 -13.14 53.60 -24.23
C ARG A 4 -12.18 52.40 -24.11
N TRP A 5 -11.86 52.00 -22.88
CA TRP A 5 -10.91 50.92 -22.57
C TRP A 5 -11.57 49.69 -21.91
N LEU A 6 -12.88 49.74 -21.65
CA LEU A 6 -13.62 48.62 -21.05
C LEU A 6 -13.63 47.32 -21.90
N PRO A 7 -13.70 47.33 -23.24
CA PRO A 7 -13.75 46.07 -24.00
C PRO A 7 -12.39 45.33 -24.09
N ILE A 8 -11.27 45.99 -23.80
CA ILE A 8 -9.92 45.37 -23.89
C ILE A 8 -9.66 44.43 -22.69
N LEU A 9 -10.30 44.67 -21.54
CA LEU A 9 -10.11 43.87 -20.33
C LEU A 9 -10.92 42.56 -20.31
N LEU A 10 -11.93 42.43 -21.18
CA LEU A 10 -12.80 41.24 -21.29
C LEU A 10 -12.29 40.20 -22.31
N LEU A 11 -11.39 40.61 -23.20
CA LEU A 11 -10.79 39.75 -24.22
C LEU A 11 -9.92 38.59 -23.67
N PRO A 12 -9.14 38.75 -22.59
CA PRO A 12 -8.39 37.65 -21.99
C PRO A 12 -9.28 36.70 -21.17
N LEU A 13 -10.44 37.15 -20.67
CA LEU A 13 -11.40 36.27 -19.98
C LEU A 13 -12.13 35.36 -20.97
N ALA A 14 -12.49 35.89 -22.14
CA ALA A 14 -13.14 35.11 -23.20
C ALA A 14 -12.18 34.10 -23.87
N THR A 15 -10.90 34.43 -23.99
CA THR A 15 -9.88 33.54 -24.59
C THR A 15 -9.16 32.65 -23.56
N GLY A 16 -9.04 33.10 -22.30
CA GLY A 16 -8.42 32.34 -21.21
C GLY A 16 -9.17 31.07 -20.84
N GLY A 17 -10.51 31.08 -20.98
CA GLY A 17 -11.33 29.88 -20.84
C GLY A 17 -10.96 28.78 -21.84
N CYS A 18 -10.88 29.11 -23.14
CA CYS A 18 -10.55 28.13 -24.19
C CYS A 18 -9.11 27.61 -24.13
N VAL A 19 -8.15 28.47 -23.83
CA VAL A 19 -6.72 28.09 -23.72
C VAL A 19 -6.50 27.18 -22.50
N SER A 20 -7.21 27.43 -21.40
CA SER A 20 -7.21 26.57 -20.22
C SER A 20 -7.72 25.17 -20.56
N THR A 21 -8.87 25.05 -21.24
CA THR A 21 -9.46 23.74 -21.56
C THR A 21 -8.59 22.94 -22.53
N ALA A 22 -8.01 23.58 -23.55
CA ALA A 22 -7.07 22.92 -24.46
C ALA A 22 -5.81 22.43 -23.73
N ALA A 23 -5.25 23.25 -22.83
CA ALA A 23 -4.11 22.85 -22.01
C ALA A 23 -4.45 21.70 -21.06
N SER A 24 -5.67 21.67 -20.51
CA SER A 24 -6.17 20.57 -19.67
C SER A 24 -6.34 19.28 -20.46
N ILE A 25 -6.86 19.34 -21.70
CA ILE A 25 -7.03 18.15 -22.57
C ILE A 25 -5.66 17.55 -22.92
N VAL A 26 -4.68 18.39 -23.24
CA VAL A 26 -3.32 17.93 -23.56
C VAL A 26 -2.61 17.39 -22.32
N LYS A 27 -2.83 17.98 -21.13
CA LYS A 27 -2.23 17.50 -19.87
C LYS A 27 -2.96 16.31 -19.24
N ALA A 28 -4.23 16.11 -19.52
CA ALA A 28 -5.05 15.04 -18.95
C ALA A 28 -4.42 13.64 -19.08
N PRO A 29 -3.96 13.19 -20.27
CA PRO A 29 -3.35 11.86 -20.39
C PRO A 29 -2.08 11.71 -19.56
N PHE A 30 -1.23 12.75 -19.47
CA PHE A 30 -0.01 12.70 -18.67
C PHE A 30 -0.31 12.64 -17.16
N GLN A 31 -1.34 13.35 -16.70
CA GLN A 31 -1.75 13.31 -15.29
C GLN A 31 -2.39 11.97 -14.90
N VAL A 32 -3.20 11.39 -15.79
CA VAL A 32 -3.83 10.08 -15.55
C VAL A 32 -2.80 8.96 -15.62
N ALA A 33 -1.90 8.97 -16.62
CA ALA A 33 -0.82 8.00 -16.74
C ALA A 33 0.15 8.06 -15.55
N GLY A 34 0.53 9.26 -15.11
CA GLY A 34 1.40 9.43 -13.93
C GLY A 34 0.77 8.87 -12.65
N LYS A 35 -0.53 9.10 -12.42
CA LYS A 35 -1.25 8.54 -11.26
C LYS A 35 -1.46 7.03 -11.34
N ALA A 36 -1.70 6.49 -12.53
CA ALA A 36 -1.85 5.06 -12.72
C ALA A 36 -0.52 4.32 -12.45
N ILE A 37 0.58 4.84 -12.98
CA ILE A 37 1.91 4.25 -12.77
C ILE A 37 2.30 4.33 -11.28
N ASP A 38 2.13 5.48 -10.65
CA ASP A 38 2.43 5.68 -9.22
C ASP A 38 1.64 4.70 -8.34
N TRP A 39 0.34 4.51 -8.60
CA TRP A 39 -0.47 3.54 -7.85
C TRP A 39 -0.03 2.09 -8.08
N THR A 40 0.32 1.71 -9.31
CA THR A 40 0.78 0.33 -9.61
C THR A 40 2.18 0.01 -9.08
N THR A 41 3.06 1.01 -9.00
CA THR A 41 4.41 0.86 -8.44
C THR A 41 4.38 0.94 -6.91
N THR A 42 3.69 1.93 -6.33
CA THR A 42 3.64 2.14 -4.88
C THR A 42 2.85 1.02 -4.17
N SER A 43 1.75 0.54 -4.78
CA SER A 43 0.93 -0.54 -4.23
C SER A 43 1.70 -1.85 -4.14
N GLN A 44 2.60 -2.12 -5.10
CA GLN A 44 3.42 -3.33 -5.09
C GLN A 44 4.57 -3.26 -4.06
N GLU A 45 5.32 -2.16 -3.98
CA GLU A 45 6.42 -2.02 -3.01
C GLU A 45 5.91 -1.98 -1.55
N GLU A 46 4.72 -1.43 -1.31
CA GLU A 46 4.11 -1.43 0.02
C GLU A 46 3.54 -2.80 0.39
N SER A 47 2.96 -3.53 -0.58
CA SER A 47 2.52 -4.91 -0.41
C SER A 47 3.69 -5.84 -0.05
N ASP A 48 4.82 -5.75 -0.74
CA ASP A 48 6.00 -6.58 -0.48
C ASP A 48 6.62 -6.30 0.90
N ARG A 49 6.75 -5.02 1.29
CA ARG A 49 7.20 -4.64 2.64
C ARG A 49 6.26 -5.16 3.74
N ASN A 50 4.95 -5.15 3.50
CA ASN A 50 3.97 -5.66 4.46
C ASN A 50 4.00 -7.20 4.51
N TYR A 51 4.17 -7.87 3.37
CA TYR A 51 4.34 -9.31 3.27
C TYR A 51 5.59 -9.78 4.04
N GLY A 52 6.75 -9.16 3.82
CA GLY A 52 7.97 -9.47 4.57
C GLY A 52 7.81 -9.29 6.08
N ARG A 53 7.10 -8.24 6.52
CA ARG A 53 6.76 -8.04 7.94
C ARG A 53 5.83 -9.13 8.49
N LYS A 54 4.85 -9.58 7.72
CA LYS A 54 3.94 -10.68 8.10
C LYS A 54 4.72 -11.99 8.25
N MET A 55 5.60 -12.31 7.30
CA MET A 55 6.44 -13.51 7.35
C MET A 55 7.34 -13.53 8.60
N ARG A 56 8.08 -12.45 8.86
CA ARG A 56 8.93 -12.39 10.06
C ARG A 56 8.14 -12.49 11.37
N LYS A 57 6.91 -11.96 11.41
CA LYS A 57 6.02 -12.13 12.57
C LYS A 57 5.52 -13.57 12.73
N GLN A 58 5.24 -14.27 11.64
CA GLN A 58 4.85 -15.68 11.68
C GLN A 58 6.00 -16.55 12.17
N GLU A 59 7.20 -16.40 11.60
CA GLU A 59 8.41 -17.12 12.03
C GLU A 59 8.72 -16.88 13.52
N ALA A 60 8.60 -15.63 13.99
CA ALA A 60 8.83 -15.31 15.40
C ALA A 60 7.80 -15.98 16.33
N LYS A 61 6.53 -16.04 15.92
CA LYS A 61 5.46 -16.71 16.68
C LYS A 61 5.72 -18.22 16.76
N GLU A 62 6.09 -18.84 15.64
CA GLU A 62 6.43 -20.26 15.58
C GLU A 62 7.66 -20.59 16.42
N GLY A 63 8.72 -19.78 16.32
CA GLY A 63 9.91 -19.93 17.13
C GLY A 63 9.62 -19.82 18.62
N LYS A 64 8.72 -18.91 19.02
CA LYS A 64 8.28 -18.77 20.41
C LYS A 64 7.48 -20.00 20.86
N ALA A 65 6.50 -20.45 20.08
CA ALA A 65 5.69 -21.62 20.42
C ALA A 65 6.55 -22.89 20.60
N ARG A 66 7.54 -23.08 19.73
CA ARG A 66 8.49 -24.20 19.83
C ARG A 66 9.34 -24.13 21.10
N ARG A 67 9.83 -22.94 21.45
CA ARG A 67 10.60 -22.71 22.68
C ARG A 67 9.74 -22.98 23.93
N GLU A 68 8.48 -22.57 23.91
CA GLU A 68 7.55 -22.82 25.01
C GLU A 68 7.23 -24.30 25.17
N ALA A 69 6.96 -25.02 24.07
CA ALA A 69 6.77 -26.47 24.12
C ALA A 69 8.02 -27.19 24.67
N ALA A 70 9.21 -26.80 24.21
CA ALA A 70 10.46 -27.35 24.73
C ALA A 70 10.66 -27.04 26.22
N LYS A 71 10.27 -25.85 26.69
CA LYS A 71 10.31 -25.50 28.12
C LYS A 71 9.33 -26.34 28.94
N ARG A 72 8.10 -26.54 28.47
CA ARG A 72 7.10 -27.38 29.14
C ARG A 72 7.59 -28.81 29.29
N CYS A 73 8.13 -29.39 28.22
CA CYS A 73 8.76 -30.72 28.25
C CYS A 73 9.91 -30.84 29.26
N ARG A 74 10.71 -29.77 29.42
CA ARG A 74 11.78 -29.77 30.43
C ARG A 74 11.26 -29.71 31.86
N GLN A 75 10.09 -29.11 32.08
CA GLN A 75 9.46 -29.03 33.40
C GLN A 75 8.74 -30.32 33.76
N ASP A 76 8.06 -30.95 32.80
CA ASP A 76 7.40 -32.23 32.95
C ASP A 76 7.81 -33.20 31.83
N PRO A 77 8.91 -33.96 32.02
CA PRO A 77 9.41 -34.88 31.01
C PRO A 77 8.61 -36.19 30.92
N ASN A 78 7.75 -36.49 31.90
CA ASN A 78 6.90 -37.69 31.88
C ASN A 78 5.59 -37.46 31.13
N ASP A 79 5.17 -36.20 31.01
CA ASP A 79 4.06 -35.79 30.16
C ASP A 79 4.46 -35.79 28.67
N ARG A 80 4.11 -36.89 28.00
CA ARG A 80 4.34 -37.09 26.56
C ARG A 80 3.61 -36.08 25.68
N GLU A 81 2.48 -35.54 26.13
CA GLU A 81 1.74 -34.50 25.40
C GLU A 81 2.42 -33.14 25.55
N ALA A 82 2.90 -32.79 26.76
CA ALA A 82 3.67 -31.57 26.99
C ALA A 82 4.98 -31.54 26.18
N CYS A 83 5.56 -32.70 25.92
CA CYS A 83 6.73 -32.88 25.06
C CYS A 83 6.43 -32.92 23.56
N GLN A 84 5.18 -33.11 23.14
CA GLN A 84 4.80 -33.09 21.74
C GLN A 84 4.58 -31.66 21.24
N TYR A 85 5.54 -31.11 20.51
CA TYR A 85 5.30 -29.92 19.71
C TYR A 85 4.54 -30.31 18.43
N GLN A 86 3.22 -30.13 18.41
CA GLN A 86 2.37 -30.43 17.25
C GLN A 86 2.56 -29.46 16.06
N GLY A 87 3.36 -28.41 16.21
CA GLY A 87 3.66 -27.45 15.16
C GLY A 87 2.49 -26.52 14.81
N TYR A 88 2.80 -25.43 14.10
CA TYR A 88 1.78 -24.63 13.42
C TYR A 88 1.45 -25.33 12.11
N ARG A 89 0.30 -26.03 12.01
CA ARG A 89 -0.24 -26.41 10.70
C ARG A 89 -0.73 -25.13 10.05
N ALA A 90 0.03 -24.61 9.09
CA ALA A 90 -0.50 -23.64 8.16
C ALA A 90 -1.69 -24.31 7.45
N GLY A 91 -2.90 -24.03 7.92
CA GLY A 91 -4.11 -24.42 7.25
C GLY A 91 -4.14 -23.70 5.91
N TYR A 92 -3.70 -24.38 4.86
CA TYR A 92 -4.22 -24.13 3.52
C TYR A 92 -5.67 -24.63 3.53
N GLY A 93 -6.56 -23.89 4.19
CA GLY A 93 -7.99 -24.05 4.03
C GLY A 93 -8.34 -23.52 2.65
N GLY A 94 -8.43 -24.42 1.68
CA GLY A 94 -9.11 -24.17 0.41
C GLY A 94 -10.61 -24.08 0.61
#